data_AF-A0A256W552-F1
#
_entry.id   AF-A0A256W552-F1
#
_cell.length_a   1.000
_cell.length_b   1.000
_cell.length_c   1.000
_cell.angle_alpha   90.00
_cell.angle_beta   90.00
_cell.angle_gamma   90.00
#
_symmetry.space_group_name_H-M   'P 1'
#
loop_
_entity.id
_entity.type
_entity.pdbx_description
1 polymer ?
#
loop_
_entity_poly.entity_id
_entity_poly.type
_entity_poly.pdbx_seq_one_letter_code
_entity_poly.pdbx_strand_id
1 'polypeptide(L)' 'MGDLTITNKVLERYINFLLRFDKSSKKKMITKLTNSLEKKEEKSFTIKSIFGAWQDDRSADDIIDDIRESRMEPKDIDL' A
#
# COMPACT_ATOMS: atom_id res chain seq x y z
N MET A 1 -4.19 -15.48 -14.00
CA MET A 1 -4.24 -15.83 -12.57
C MET A 1 -4.92 -17.18 -12.47
N GLY A 2 -4.26 -18.20 -11.91
CA GLY A 2 -4.81 -19.55 -11.89
C GLY A 2 -6.03 -19.62 -10.99
N ASP A 3 -7.17 -20.04 -11.56
CA ASP A 3 -8.37 -20.34 -10.81
C ASP A 3 -8.08 -21.59 -9.95
N LEU A 4 -7.87 -21.39 -8.66
CA LEU A 4 -7.71 -22.48 -7.71
C LEU A 4 -9.08 -23.14 -7.58
N THR A 5 -9.33 -24.17 -8.38
CA THR A 5 -10.49 -25.05 -8.22
C THR A 5 -10.31 -25.85 -6.93
N ILE A 6 -10.56 -25.21 -5.79
CA ILE A 6 -10.47 -25.85 -4.48
C ILE A 6 -11.53 -26.95 -4.44
N THR A 7 -11.08 -28.20 -4.45
CA THR A 7 -11.98 -29.34 -4.33
C THR A 7 -12.66 -29.32 -2.96
N ASN A 8 -13.96 -29.61 -2.90
CA ASN A 8 -14.75 -29.56 -1.67
C ASN A 8 -14.13 -30.41 -0.52
N LYS A 9 -13.53 -31.56 -0.86
CA LYS A 9 -12.78 -32.42 0.07
C LYS A 9 -11.62 -31.71 0.78
N VAL A 10 -10.94 -30.79 0.10
CA VAL A 10 -9.84 -30.02 0.67
C VAL A 10 -10.38 -28.96 1.62
N LEU A 11 -11.48 -28.28 1.27
CA LEU A 11 -12.17 -27.34 2.16
C LEU A 11 -12.65 -28.00 3.45
N GLU A 12 -13.29 -29.16 3.35
CA GLU A 12 -13.75 -29.92 4.52
C GLU A 12 -12.60 -30.28 5.46
N ARG A 13 -11.42 -30.64 4.92
CA ARG A 13 -10.24 -30.93 5.73
C ARG A 13 -9.78 -29.70 6.51
N TYR A 14 -9.74 -28.53 5.88
CA TYR A 14 -9.37 -27.28 6.55
C TYR A 14 -10.41 -26.86 7.60
N ILE A 15 -11.71 -27.00 7.31
CA ILE A 15 -12.78 -26.71 8.27
C ILE A 15 -12.66 -27.63 9.48
N ASN A 16 -12.46 -28.92 9.27
CA ASN A 16 -12.29 -29.88 10.36
C ASN A 16 -11.08 -29.56 11.25
N PHE A 17 -10.00 -29.01 10.69
CA PHE A 17 -8.87 -28.53 11.46
C PHE A 17 -9.24 -27.31 12.32
N LEU A 18 -9.97 -26.35 11.76
CA LEU A 18 -10.43 -25.16 12.49
C LEU A 18 -11.44 -25.50 13.59
N LEU A 19 -12.28 -26.51 13.40
CA LEU A 19 -13.25 -26.96 14.40
C LEU A 19 -12.57 -27.53 15.66
N ARG A 20 -11.37 -28.11 15.53
CA ARG A 20 -10.58 -28.67 16.64
C ARG A 20 -9.85 -27.61 17.47
N PHE A 21 -9.92 -26.33 17.10
CA PHE A 21 -9.28 -25.26 17.86
C PHE A 21 -9.91 -25.11 19.25
N ASP A 22 -9.06 -24.80 20.22
CA ASP A 22 -9.49 -24.37 21.53
C ASP A 22 -10.20 -23.00 21.45
N LYS A 23 -10.92 -22.65 22.52
CA LYS A 23 -11.73 -21.43 22.57
C LYS A 23 -10.90 -20.15 22.32
N SER A 24 -9.64 -20.11 22.75
CA SER A 24 -8.78 -18.93 22.58
C SER A 24 -8.31 -18.78 21.13
N SER A 25 -7.91 -19.89 20.50
CA SER A 25 -7.49 -19.92 19.10
C SER A 25 -8.63 -19.57 18.15
N LYS A 26 -9.87 -20.04 18.44
CA LYS A 26 -11.06 -19.66 17.67
C LYS A 26 -11.32 -18.15 17.71
N LYS A 27 -11.29 -17.55 18.90
CA LYS A 27 -11.45 -16.10 19.07
C LYS A 27 -10.38 -15.31 18.31
N LYS A 28 -9.11 -15.72 18.42
CA LYS A 28 -7.99 -15.07 17.71
C LYS A 28 -8.15 -15.16 16.19
N MET A 29 -8.64 -16.29 15.68
CA MET A 29 -8.89 -16.48 14.26
C MET A 29 -10.01 -15.58 13.75
N ILE A 30 -11.12 -15.48 14.50
CA ILE A 30 -12.22 -14.56 14.17
C ILE A 30 -11.69 -13.13 14.08
N THR A 31 -10.94 -12.65 15.08
CA THR A 31 -10.35 -11.30 15.04
C THR A 31 -9.45 -11.11 13.82
N LYS A 32 -8.59 -12.08 13.48
CA LYS A 32 -7.73 -11.98 12.29
C LYS A 32 -8.53 -11.94 10.98
N LEU A 33 -9.59 -12.72 10.88
CA LEU A 33 -10.47 -12.73 9.71
C LEU A 33 -11.24 -11.41 9.59
N THR A 34 -11.79 -10.90 10.70
CA THR A 34 -12.41 -9.58 10.76
C THR A 34 -11.44 -8.50 10.28
N ASN A 35 -10.23 -8.46 10.84
CA ASN A 35 -9.19 -7.51 10.44
C ASN A 35 -8.70 -7.71 9.00
N SER A 36 -8.88 -8.89 8.42
CA SER A 36 -8.53 -9.17 7.02
C SER A 36 -9.63 -8.72 6.05
N LEU A 37 -10.88 -8.64 6.51
CA LEU A 37 -12.01 -8.12 5.75
C LEU A 37 -12.06 -6.59 5.78
N GLU A 38 -11.66 -6.02 6.92
CA GLU A 38 -11.37 -4.60 7.04
C GLU A 38 -10.14 -4.30 6.18
N LYS A 39 -10.35 -3.90 4.92
CA LYS A 39 -9.29 -3.27 4.12
C LYS A 39 -8.68 -2.21 5.03
N LYS A 40 -7.40 -2.38 5.39
CA LYS A 40 -6.62 -1.28 5.96
C LYS A 40 -6.91 -0.08 5.07
N GLU A 41 -7.58 0.93 5.61
CA GLU A 41 -7.67 2.20 4.92
C GLU A 41 -6.23 2.55 4.59
N GLU A 42 -5.87 2.51 3.29
CA GLU A 42 -4.65 3.18 2.88
C GLU A 42 -4.82 4.59 3.41
N LYS A 43 -3.96 4.98 4.37
CA LYS A 43 -4.01 6.30 4.99
C LYS A 43 -4.28 7.26 3.86
N SER A 44 -5.44 7.91 3.86
CA SER A 44 -5.90 8.69 2.71
C SER A 44 -4.88 9.80 2.50
N PHE A 45 -3.95 9.56 1.59
CA PHE A 45 -2.88 10.49 1.28
C PHE A 45 -3.53 11.64 0.54
N THR A 46 -4.01 12.60 1.33
CA THR A 46 -4.69 13.76 0.82
C THR A 46 -3.61 14.81 0.58
N ILE A 47 -3.59 15.45 -0.59
CA ILE A 47 -2.60 16.52 -0.90
C ILE A 47 -2.55 17.58 0.23
N LYS A 48 -3.69 17.82 0.89
CA LYS A 48 -3.80 18.68 2.08
C LYS A 48 -2.89 18.27 3.25
N SER A 49 -2.59 16.99 3.44
CA SER A 49 -1.73 16.53 4.54
C SER A 49 -0.25 16.85 4.31
N ILE A 50 0.13 17.29 3.11
CA ILE A 50 1.51 17.64 2.75
C ILE A 50 1.66 19.16 2.57
N PHE A 51 0.55 19.90 2.53
CA PHE A 51 0.55 21.35 2.37
C PHE A 51 1.30 22.00 3.55
N GLY A 52 2.38 22.73 3.25
CA GLY A 52 3.20 23.41 4.26
C GLY A 52 4.15 22.51 5.05
N ALA A 53 4.22 21.21 4.75
CA ALA A 53 5.20 20.29 5.36
C ALA A 53 6.60 20.40 4.73
N TRP A 54 6.74 21.15 3.63
CA TRP A 54 8.02 21.36 2.98
C TRP A 54 8.84 22.38 3.77
N GLN A 55 9.93 21.90 4.36
CA GLN A 55 10.98 22.71 4.98
C GLN A 55 12.25 22.51 4.16
N ASP A 56 12.73 23.58 3.53
CA ASP A 56 13.98 23.62 2.77
C ASP A 56 14.84 24.75 3.34
N ASP A 57 16.14 24.49 3.47
CA ASP A 57 17.10 25.47 3.94
C ASP A 57 17.58 26.38 2.78
N ARG A 58 17.30 25.98 1.52
CA ARG A 58 17.63 26.74 0.32
C ARG A 58 16.70 27.93 0.13
N SER A 59 17.23 29.00 -0.45
CA SER A 59 16.39 30.13 -0.87
C SER A 59 15.58 29.76 -2.12
N ALA A 60 14.53 30.54 -2.38
CA ALA A 60 13.71 30.35 -3.59
C ALA A 60 14.55 30.47 -4.87
N ASP A 61 15.55 31.35 -4.89
CA ASP A 61 16.42 31.57 -6.04
C ASP A 61 17.34 30.37 -6.28
N ASP A 62 17.92 29.80 -5.22
CA ASP A 62 18.75 28.59 -5.32
C ASP A 62 17.97 27.40 -5.90
N ILE A 63 16.70 27.27 -5.52
CA ILE A 63 15.81 26.22 -6.05
C ILE A 63 15.50 26.45 -7.53
N ILE A 64 15.27 27.71 -7.92
CA ILE A 64 15.01 28.06 -9.32
C ILE A 64 16.23 27.77 -10.20
N ASP A 65 17.43 28.08 -9.71
CA ASP A 65 18.67 27.86 -10.46
C ASP A 65 19.00 26.37 -10.56
N ASP A 66 18.83 25.58 -9.50
CA ASP A 66 18.96 24.11 -9.53
C ASP A 66 17.98 23.48 -10.55
N ILE A 67 16.72 23.94 -10.58
CA ILE A 67 15.74 23.49 -11.59
C ILE A 67 16.21 23.85 -13.01
N ARG A 68 16.77 25.04 -13.23
CA ARG A 68 17.27 25.45 -14.55
C ARG A 68 18.47 24.61 -14.99
N GLU A 69 19.42 24.37 -14.10
CA GLU A 69 20.61 23.58 -14.37
C GLU A 69 20.28 22.09 -14.60
N SER A 70 19.27 21.57 -13.89
CA SER A 70 18.79 20.19 -14.08
C SER A 70 18.12 19.95 -15.44
N ARG A 71 17.71 21.01 -16.15
CA ARG A 71 17.13 20.87 -17.50
C ARG A 71 18.23 20.53 -18.48
N MET A 72 18.28 19.27 -18.89
CA MET A 72 18.88 18.91 -20.17
C MET A 72 17.95 19.40 -21.28
N GLU A 73 18.13 20.65 -21.72
CA GLU A 73 17.55 21.06 -23.00
C GLU A 73 18.09 20.12 -24.08
N PRO A 74 17.23 19.52 -24.93
CA PRO A 74 17.72 18.88 -26.13
C PRO A 74 18.34 19.98 -27.00
N LYS A 75 19.67 20.10 -26.93
CA LYS A 75 20.44 20.74 -28.00
C LYS A 75 20.07 19.99 -29.28
N ASP A 76 19.60 20.75 -30.25
CA ASP A 76 19.35 20.32 -31.62
C ASP A 76 18.03 19.55 -31.84
N ILE A 77 16.92 20.30 -31.85
CA ILE A 77 15.89 20.03 -32.87
C ILE A 77 16.27 20.93 -34.05
N ASP A 78 17.14 20.39 -34.90
CA ASP A 78 17.52 21.01 -36.18
C ASP A 78 16.24 21.14 -37.04
N LEU A 79 15.88 22.37 -37.37
CA LEU A 79 14.68 22.75 -38.15
C LEU A 79 14.91 22.59 -39.65
#